data_AF-A0A1B9F807-F1
#
_entry.id   AF-A0A1B9F807-F1
#
_cell.length_a   1.000
_cell.length_b   1.000
_cell.length_c   1.000
_cell.angle_alpha   90.00
_cell.angle_beta   90.00
_cell.angle_gamma   90.00
#
_symmetry.space_group_name_H-M   'P 1'
#
loop_
_entity.id
_entity.type
_entity.pdbx_description
1 polymer ?
#
loop_
_entity_poly.entity_id
_entity_poly.type
_entity_poly.pdbx_seq_one_letter_code
_entity_poly.pdbx_strand_id
1 'polypeptide(L)'
;MAYITMKQLLEAGVHFGHQTRRWNPKMRPYIFGARNGIYIIDLQKTVRLFKKAYEFVVDCAANGGNVLFVGTKKQAQDSIVEEATRCGMPYVQHRWLGGMLTNFNTIKKSVEKLKKLEQMFEDGTIERFPKKEVLKLDKLREKLQRNLGGIKDMDDIPQALFVVDAKQEQIAVKEANKLGIPVVAIVDTNCDPDGIDYVIPGNDDAIRAIRLITSRIADAVIEGRNKYEEALQAETDKEAGGEGVQEEASLEGQETSSEVADEVAAAEVQDEAAKEEQA
;
A
#
# COMPACT_ATOMS: atom_id res chain seq x y z
N MET A 1 -9.86 -6.50 17.21
CA MET A 1 -10.01 -6.40 15.75
C MET A 1 -11.13 -5.42 15.43
N ALA A 2 -10.82 -4.31 14.76
CA ALA A 2 -11.75 -3.21 14.54
C ALA A 2 -12.63 -3.43 13.29
N TYR A 3 -13.33 -4.55 13.22
CA TYR A 3 -14.30 -4.77 12.14
C TYR A 3 -15.48 -3.81 12.29
N ILE A 4 -15.91 -3.20 11.18
CA ILE A 4 -17.01 -2.24 11.18
C ILE A 4 -18.30 -2.95 11.60
N THR A 5 -18.97 -2.39 12.60
CA THR A 5 -20.29 -2.88 13.02
C THR A 5 -21.39 -2.37 12.10
N MET A 6 -22.47 -3.15 11.94
CA MET A 6 -23.63 -2.70 11.16
C MET A 6 -24.23 -1.39 11.69
N LYS A 7 -24.20 -1.19 13.01
CA LYS A 7 -24.64 0.05 13.67
C LYS A 7 -23.84 1.26 13.17
N GLN A 8 -22.51 1.14 13.11
CA GLN A 8 -21.64 2.21 12.59
C GLN A 8 -21.91 2.50 11.11
N LEU A 9 -22.10 1.47 10.27
CA LEU A 9 -22.47 1.66 8.85
C LEU A 9 -23.81 2.38 8.70
N LEU A 10 -24.77 2.06 9.56
CA LEU A 10 -26.09 2.69 9.56
C LEU A 10 -26.00 4.17 9.98
N GLU A 11 -25.29 4.46 11.08
CA GLU A 11 -25.08 5.82 11.60
C GLU A 11 -24.29 6.72 10.64
N ALA A 12 -23.31 6.15 9.92
CA ALA A 12 -22.55 6.85 8.90
C ALA A 12 -23.31 7.07 7.59
N GLY A 13 -24.48 6.42 7.41
CA GLY A 13 -25.32 6.58 6.22
C GLY A 13 -24.86 5.77 5.00
N VAL A 14 -24.11 4.67 5.21
CA VAL A 14 -23.57 3.81 4.14
C VAL A 14 -24.68 3.08 3.36
N HIS A 15 -25.83 2.86 4.00
CA HIS A 15 -26.97 2.14 3.43
C HIS A 15 -27.75 2.91 2.37
N PHE A 16 -27.55 4.23 2.27
CA PHE A 16 -28.22 5.04 1.25
C PHE A 16 -27.50 4.89 -0.09
N GLY A 17 -28.22 4.46 -1.12
CA GLY A 17 -27.74 4.52 -2.50
C GLY A 17 -28.32 5.71 -3.25
N HIS A 18 -28.31 5.61 -4.58
CA HIS A 18 -28.87 6.60 -5.49
C HIS A 18 -30.38 6.42 -5.73
N GLN A 19 -30.95 7.38 -6.46
CA GLN A 19 -32.35 7.33 -6.94
C GLN A 19 -32.61 6.11 -7.81
N THR A 20 -33.82 5.56 -7.78
CA THR A 20 -34.20 4.34 -8.53
C THR A 20 -34.03 4.46 -10.04
N ARG A 21 -34.05 5.68 -10.59
CA ARG A 21 -33.82 5.96 -12.01
C ARG A 21 -32.34 5.86 -12.42
N ARG A 22 -31.42 5.95 -11.47
CA ARG A 22 -29.97 6.02 -11.70
C ARG A 22 -29.28 4.83 -11.04
N TRP A 23 -29.62 3.62 -11.49
CA TRP A 23 -29.03 2.39 -10.97
C TRP A 23 -28.47 1.52 -12.09
N ASN A 24 -27.51 0.67 -11.74
CA ASN A 24 -26.97 -0.37 -12.59
C ASN A 24 -27.65 -1.71 -12.27
N PRO A 25 -28.26 -2.42 -13.24
CA PRO A 25 -28.87 -3.73 -13.01
C PRO A 25 -27.95 -4.78 -12.38
N LYS A 26 -26.63 -4.70 -12.60
CA LYS A 26 -25.64 -5.59 -12.00
C LYS A 26 -25.50 -5.40 -10.48
N MET A 27 -25.90 -4.23 -9.96
CA MET A 27 -25.92 -3.96 -8.52
C MET A 27 -27.12 -4.59 -7.80
N ARG A 28 -28.07 -5.21 -8.52
CA ARG A 28 -29.23 -5.89 -7.94
C ARG A 28 -28.90 -6.84 -6.77
N PRO A 29 -27.83 -7.65 -6.80
CA PRO A 29 -27.49 -8.52 -5.68
C PRO A 29 -27.09 -7.77 -4.40
N TYR A 30 -26.64 -6.52 -4.49
CA TYR A 30 -26.19 -5.73 -3.34
C TYR A 30 -27.27 -4.78 -2.80
N ILE A 31 -28.40 -4.67 -3.49
CA ILE A 31 -29.53 -3.83 -3.12
C ILE A 31 -30.50 -4.63 -2.26
N PHE A 32 -30.86 -4.12 -1.09
CA PHE A 32 -31.86 -4.69 -0.20
C PHE A 32 -33.28 -4.39 -0.66
N GLY A 33 -33.53 -3.14 -1.08
CA GLY A 33 -34.86 -2.68 -1.51
C GLY A 33 -34.85 -1.20 -1.88
N ALA A 34 -36.01 -0.60 -2.06
CA ALA A 34 -36.15 0.84 -2.32
C ALA A 34 -37.16 1.47 -1.36
N ARG A 35 -36.85 2.68 -0.86
CA ARG A 35 -37.75 3.47 0.00
C ARG A 35 -37.72 4.93 -0.46
N ASN A 36 -38.88 5.54 -0.60
CA ASN A 36 -39.02 6.95 -1.04
C ASN A 36 -38.25 7.27 -2.34
N GLY A 37 -38.16 6.32 -3.27
CA GLY A 37 -37.44 6.50 -4.54
C GLY A 37 -35.91 6.42 -4.46
N ILE A 38 -35.35 6.01 -3.33
CA ILE A 38 -33.91 5.77 -3.12
C ILE A 38 -33.67 4.27 -2.88
N TYR A 39 -32.66 3.70 -3.52
CA TYR A 39 -32.25 2.32 -3.26
C TYR A 39 -31.50 2.24 -1.92
N ILE A 40 -31.78 1.17 -1.17
CA ILE A 40 -31.12 0.84 0.09
C ILE A 40 -30.16 -0.31 -0.17
N ILE A 41 -28.90 -0.11 0.19
CA ILE A 41 -27.83 -1.10 0.07
C ILE A 41 -27.93 -2.10 1.23
N ASP A 42 -27.71 -3.38 0.94
CA ASP A 42 -27.72 -4.44 1.95
C ASP A 42 -26.44 -4.43 2.80
N LEU A 43 -26.54 -3.86 4.01
CA LEU A 43 -25.44 -3.78 4.95
C LEU A 43 -24.91 -5.14 5.42
N GLN A 44 -25.71 -6.20 5.41
CA GLN A 44 -25.21 -7.54 5.78
C GLN A 44 -24.17 -8.01 4.77
N LYS A 45 -24.41 -7.75 3.48
CA LYS A 45 -23.46 -8.04 2.42
C LYS A 45 -22.25 -7.12 2.51
N THR A 46 -22.46 -5.82 2.77
CA THR A 46 -21.37 -4.87 2.99
C THR A 46 -20.42 -5.33 4.08
N VAL A 47 -20.90 -5.73 5.25
CA VAL A 47 -20.03 -6.19 6.35
C VAL A 47 -19.18 -7.41 5.94
N ARG A 48 -19.78 -8.39 5.25
CA ARG A 48 -19.08 -9.60 4.80
C ARG A 48 -18.02 -9.30 3.75
N LEU A 49 -18.35 -8.45 2.77
CA LEU A 49 -17.43 -8.09 1.69
C LEU A 49 -16.34 -7.13 2.17
N PHE A 50 -16.69 -6.20 3.04
CA PHE A 50 -15.73 -5.32 3.69
C PHE A 50 -14.69 -6.12 4.47
N LYS A 51 -15.10 -7.17 5.19
CA LYS A 51 -14.15 -8.05 5.90
C LYS A 51 -13.14 -8.69 4.94
N LYS A 52 -13.59 -9.20 3.79
CA LYS A 52 -12.69 -9.78 2.77
C LYS A 52 -11.73 -8.74 2.19
N ALA A 53 -12.23 -7.54 1.90
CA ALA A 53 -11.42 -6.43 1.42
C ALA A 53 -10.38 -6.00 2.47
N TYR A 54 -10.78 -5.95 3.74
CA TYR A 54 -9.91 -5.60 4.86
C TYR A 54 -8.76 -6.61 4.99
N GLU A 55 -9.08 -7.91 5.02
CA GLU A 55 -8.08 -8.99 5.10
C GLU A 55 -7.09 -8.92 3.93
N PHE A 56 -7.58 -8.74 2.70
CA PHE A 56 -6.73 -8.56 1.53
C PHE A 56 -5.77 -7.37 1.65
N VAL A 57 -6.25 -6.22 2.15
CA VAL A 57 -5.41 -5.03 2.33
C VAL A 57 -4.36 -5.24 3.41
N VAL A 58 -4.71 -5.93 4.51
CA VAL A 58 -3.75 -6.32 5.54
C VAL A 58 -2.66 -7.20 4.94
N ASP A 59 -3.02 -8.22 4.17
CA ASP A 59 -2.06 -9.15 3.54
C ASP A 59 -1.17 -8.42 2.52
N CYS A 60 -1.74 -7.51 1.72
CA CYS A 60 -0.99 -6.69 0.77
C CYS A 60 0.07 -5.82 1.48
N ALA A 61 -0.31 -5.16 2.58
CA ALA A 61 0.61 -4.33 3.35
C ALA A 61 1.62 -5.17 4.15
N ALA A 62 1.24 -6.35 4.62
CA ALA A 62 2.13 -7.30 5.32
C ALA A 62 3.23 -7.88 4.41
N ASN A 63 3.02 -7.88 3.09
CA ASN A 63 4.05 -8.24 2.11
C ASN A 63 4.92 -7.05 1.66
N GLY A 64 4.83 -5.90 2.35
CA GLY A 64 5.55 -4.67 1.99
C GLY A 64 4.95 -3.93 0.78
N GLY A 65 3.72 -4.27 0.38
CA GLY A 65 3.05 -3.67 -0.76
C GLY A 65 2.51 -2.27 -0.51
N ASN A 66 2.62 -1.40 -1.52
CA ASN A 66 2.00 -0.08 -1.51
C ASN A 66 0.55 -0.14 -2.03
N VAL A 67 -0.36 0.49 -1.27
CA VAL A 67 -1.77 0.64 -1.64
C VAL A 67 -2.02 2.08 -2.08
N LEU A 68 -2.48 2.29 -3.32
CA LEU A 68 -2.77 3.63 -3.84
C LEU A 68 -4.22 4.01 -3.53
N PHE A 69 -4.42 5.11 -2.80
CA PHE A 69 -5.75 5.63 -2.47
C PHE A 69 -6.22 6.62 -3.53
N VAL A 70 -7.38 6.39 -4.13
CA VAL A 70 -7.91 7.21 -5.24
C VAL A 70 -9.33 7.67 -4.97
N GLY A 71 -9.56 8.97 -5.10
CA GLY A 71 -10.90 9.53 -5.11
C GLY A 71 -10.88 11.00 -5.46
N THR A 72 -11.36 11.33 -6.66
CA THR A 72 -11.39 12.71 -7.15
C THR A 72 -12.66 13.46 -6.75
N LYS A 73 -13.64 12.74 -6.22
CA LYS A 73 -14.92 13.27 -5.77
C LYS A 73 -14.71 14.24 -4.60
N LYS A 74 -15.39 15.39 -4.63
CA LYS A 74 -15.22 16.45 -3.61
C LYS A 74 -15.45 15.94 -2.18
N GLN A 75 -16.39 15.03 -2.01
CA GLN A 75 -16.73 14.43 -0.72
C GLN A 75 -15.68 13.43 -0.21
N ALA A 76 -14.83 12.91 -1.10
CA ALA A 76 -13.79 11.93 -0.79
C ALA A 76 -12.40 12.56 -0.60
N GLN A 77 -12.15 13.72 -1.24
CA GLN A 77 -10.85 14.41 -1.26
C GLN A 77 -10.17 14.47 0.11
N ASP A 78 -10.78 15.18 1.06
CA ASP A 78 -10.17 15.39 2.38
C ASP A 78 -9.97 14.07 3.13
N SER A 79 -10.94 13.15 3.05
CA SER A 79 -10.87 11.85 3.73
C SER A 79 -9.76 10.96 3.17
N ILE A 80 -9.49 11.03 1.88
CA ILE A 80 -8.39 10.27 1.26
C ILE A 80 -7.05 10.85 1.65
N VAL A 81 -6.89 12.19 1.61
CA VAL A 81 -5.61 12.80 1.97
C VAL A 81 -5.27 12.55 3.44
N GLU A 82 -6.21 12.80 4.35
CA GLU A 82 -5.99 12.64 5.78
C GLU A 82 -5.58 11.19 6.10
N GLU A 83 -6.35 10.20 5.63
CA GLU A 83 -6.13 8.80 6.00
C GLU A 83 -4.95 8.17 5.25
N ALA A 84 -4.70 8.53 3.99
CA ALA A 84 -3.54 8.03 3.25
C ALA A 84 -2.23 8.61 3.79
N THR A 85 -2.22 9.90 4.16
CA THR A 85 -1.06 10.51 4.83
C THR A 85 -0.81 9.85 6.18
N ARG A 86 -1.88 9.53 6.92
CA ARG A 86 -1.78 8.85 8.22
C ARG A 86 -1.18 7.45 8.13
N CYS A 87 -1.49 6.67 7.09
CA CYS A 87 -0.90 5.34 6.90
C CYS A 87 0.40 5.35 6.06
N GLY A 88 0.85 6.53 5.61
CA GLY A 88 2.06 6.69 4.80
C GLY A 88 1.97 6.01 3.43
N MET A 89 0.80 6.08 2.80
CA MET A 89 0.52 5.50 1.49
C MET A 89 0.28 6.58 0.42
N PRO A 90 0.58 6.29 -0.85
CA PRO A 90 0.36 7.26 -1.91
C PRO A 90 -1.14 7.47 -2.17
N TYR A 91 -1.49 8.67 -2.66
CA TYR A 91 -2.88 9.04 -2.93
C TYR A 91 -3.07 9.94 -4.15
N VAL A 92 -4.29 9.92 -4.70
CA VAL A 92 -4.76 10.80 -5.78
C VAL A 92 -6.12 11.38 -5.39
N GLN A 93 -6.15 12.68 -5.09
CA GLN A 93 -7.37 13.38 -4.65
C GLN A 93 -8.01 14.28 -5.72
N HIS A 94 -7.27 14.76 -6.72
CA HIS A 94 -7.79 15.82 -7.60
C HIS A 94 -8.24 15.33 -8.97
N ARG A 95 -7.32 14.78 -9.75
CA ARG A 95 -7.63 14.29 -11.09
C ARG A 95 -6.72 13.12 -11.42
N TRP A 96 -7.34 12.03 -11.86
CA TRP A 96 -6.62 10.95 -12.53
C TRP A 96 -6.13 11.41 -13.90
N LEU A 97 -4.82 11.40 -14.11
CA LEU A 97 -4.23 11.59 -15.43
C LEU A 97 -4.17 10.23 -16.12
N GLY A 98 -4.78 10.12 -17.31
CA GLY A 98 -4.70 8.87 -18.07
C GLY A 98 -3.26 8.49 -18.35
N GLY A 99 -2.91 7.24 -18.13
CA GLY A 99 -1.54 6.74 -18.17
C GLY A 99 -0.80 6.79 -16.83
N MET A 100 -1.49 7.11 -15.72
CA MET A 100 -0.88 7.14 -14.38
C MET A 100 -0.20 5.83 -14.00
N LEU A 101 -0.83 4.70 -14.31
CA LEU A 101 -0.27 3.38 -14.06
C LEU A 101 0.33 2.79 -15.34
N THR A 102 -0.40 2.88 -16.45
CA THR A 102 0.01 2.22 -17.70
C THR A 102 1.19 2.89 -18.43
N ASN A 103 1.45 4.17 -18.15
CA ASN A 103 2.60 4.92 -18.67
C ASN A 103 3.38 5.58 -17.52
N PHE A 104 3.65 4.79 -16.48
CA PHE A 104 4.28 5.25 -15.25
C PHE A 104 5.62 5.98 -15.49
N ASN A 105 6.44 5.51 -16.44
CA ASN A 105 7.72 6.15 -16.79
C ASN A 105 7.57 7.64 -17.21
N THR A 106 6.48 8.01 -17.89
CA THR A 106 6.24 9.40 -18.28
C THR A 106 5.75 10.24 -17.10
N ILE A 107 4.99 9.62 -16.20
CA ILE A 107 4.48 10.25 -14.98
C ILE A 107 5.63 10.49 -14.00
N LYS A 108 6.56 9.54 -13.88
CA LYS A 108 7.79 9.67 -13.09
C LYS A 108 8.63 10.88 -13.52
N LYS A 109 8.80 11.09 -14.83
CA LYS A 109 9.43 12.32 -15.37
C LYS A 109 8.69 13.62 -14.97
N SER A 110 7.36 13.57 -14.86
CA SER A 110 6.55 14.71 -14.43
C SER A 110 6.68 14.97 -12.92
N VAL A 111 6.82 13.91 -12.12
CA VAL A 111 7.13 13.99 -10.69
C VAL A 111 8.55 14.53 -10.45
N GLU A 112 9.54 14.07 -11.21
CA GLU A 112 10.90 14.63 -11.17
C GLU A 112 10.91 16.12 -11.54
N LYS A 113 10.10 16.52 -12.51
CA LYS A 113 9.94 17.93 -12.87
C LYS A 113 9.34 18.74 -11.72
N LEU A 114 8.38 18.18 -10.98
CA LEU A 114 7.83 18.80 -9.77
C LEU A 114 8.91 18.97 -8.70
N LYS A 115 9.69 17.91 -8.39
CA LYS A 115 10.80 17.96 -7.44
C LYS A 115 11.83 19.05 -7.81
N LYS A 116 12.20 19.15 -9.10
CA LYS A 116 13.09 20.21 -9.61
C LYS A 116 12.52 21.61 -9.44
N LEU A 117 11.22 21.79 -9.68
CA LEU A 117 10.58 23.09 -9.48
C LEU A 117 10.58 23.47 -8.01
N GLU A 118 10.18 22.58 -7.11
CA GLU A 118 10.22 22.82 -5.66
C GLU A 118 11.63 23.22 -5.20
N GLN A 119 12.65 22.48 -5.61
CA GLN A 119 14.05 22.80 -5.31
C GLN A 119 14.46 24.19 -5.84
N MET A 120 14.08 24.57 -7.07
CA MET A 120 14.38 25.90 -7.60
C MET A 120 13.73 27.04 -6.80
N PHE A 121 12.54 26.79 -6.24
CA PHE A 121 11.83 27.75 -5.39
C PHE A 121 12.43 27.80 -3.97
N GLU A 122 12.88 26.67 -3.43
CA GLU A 122 13.55 26.58 -2.12
C GLU A 122 14.96 27.21 -2.16
N ASP A 123 15.75 26.91 -3.18
CA ASP A 123 17.13 27.40 -3.33
C ASP A 123 17.20 28.87 -3.83
N GLY A 124 16.07 29.51 -4.13
CA GLY A 124 16.01 30.89 -4.63
C GLY A 124 16.54 31.09 -6.06
N THR A 125 16.94 30.03 -6.77
CA THR A 125 17.43 30.09 -8.16
C THR A 125 16.39 30.71 -9.10
N ILE A 126 15.11 30.63 -8.73
CA ILE A 126 13.99 31.22 -9.45
C ILE A 126 14.10 32.75 -9.63
N GLU A 127 14.80 33.46 -8.75
CA GLU A 127 14.95 34.91 -8.79
C GLU A 127 15.78 35.41 -9.99
N ARG A 128 16.57 34.53 -10.60
CA ARG A 128 17.35 34.83 -11.80
C ARG A 128 16.48 34.99 -13.04
N PHE A 129 15.22 34.55 -12.99
CA PHE A 129 14.30 34.59 -14.11
C PHE A 129 13.47 35.88 -14.11
N PRO A 130 13.00 36.35 -15.29
CA PRO A 130 12.05 37.44 -15.38
C PRO A 130 10.76 37.14 -14.61
N LYS A 131 10.18 38.14 -13.93
CA LYS A 131 8.93 37.98 -13.13
C LYS A 131 7.78 37.27 -13.87
N LYS A 132 7.67 37.47 -15.19
CA LYS A 132 6.68 36.79 -16.04
C LYS A 132 6.91 35.27 -16.12
N GLU A 133 8.16 34.83 -16.15
CA GLU A 133 8.53 33.42 -16.20
C GLU A 133 8.40 32.76 -14.83
N VAL A 134 8.81 33.47 -13.76
CA VAL A 134 8.58 33.04 -12.38
C VAL A 134 7.11 32.70 -12.16
N LEU A 135 6.19 33.58 -12.58
CA LEU A 135 4.75 33.36 -12.44
C LEU A 135 4.22 32.18 -13.27
N LYS A 136 4.84 31.87 -14.42
CA LYS A 136 4.49 30.67 -15.22
C LYS A 136 4.98 29.40 -14.55
N LEU A 137 6.20 29.42 -14.01
CA LEU A 137 6.79 28.28 -13.31
C LEU A 137 6.05 27.99 -12.00
N ASP A 138 5.62 29.03 -11.30
CA ASP A 138 4.81 28.90 -10.08
C ASP A 138 3.45 28.25 -10.35
N LYS A 139 2.72 28.74 -11.36
CA LYS A 139 1.46 28.11 -11.82
C LYS A 139 1.65 26.66 -12.24
N LEU A 140 2.80 26.34 -12.86
CA LEU A 140 3.11 24.97 -13.24
C LEU A 140 3.40 24.10 -12.02
N ARG A 141 4.17 24.59 -11.05
CA ARG A 141 4.44 23.93 -9.77
C ARG A 141 3.14 23.66 -9.04
N GLU A 142 2.28 24.65 -8.84
CA GLU A 142 0.97 24.47 -8.18
C GLU A 142 0.10 23.44 -8.89
N LYS A 143 0.07 23.47 -10.23
CA LYS A 143 -0.70 22.50 -11.01
C LYS A 143 -0.16 21.08 -10.87
N LEU A 144 1.17 20.91 -10.87
CA LEU A 144 1.80 19.60 -10.68
C LEU A 144 1.62 19.12 -9.25
N GLN A 145 1.85 19.96 -8.25
CA GLN A 145 1.65 19.63 -6.83
C GLN A 145 0.22 19.20 -6.56
N ARG A 146 -0.76 19.91 -7.13
CA ARG A 146 -2.18 19.57 -6.99
C ARG A 146 -2.50 18.18 -7.54
N ASN A 147 -1.92 17.77 -8.67
CA ASN A 147 -2.31 16.49 -9.31
C ASN A 147 -1.39 15.31 -8.94
N LEU A 148 -0.11 15.58 -8.67
CA LEU A 148 0.93 14.56 -8.51
C LEU A 148 1.55 14.55 -7.10
N GLY A 149 1.19 15.49 -6.22
CA GLY A 149 1.78 15.59 -4.89
C GLY A 149 1.65 14.32 -4.06
N GLY A 150 0.50 13.64 -4.13
CA GLY A 150 0.27 12.40 -3.37
C GLY A 150 0.96 11.16 -3.95
N ILE A 151 1.57 11.24 -5.13
CA ILE A 151 2.40 10.16 -5.71
C ILE A 151 3.87 10.56 -5.85
N LYS A 152 4.29 11.65 -5.17
CA LYS A 152 5.65 12.19 -5.26
C LYS A 152 6.72 11.24 -4.75
N ASP A 153 6.36 10.47 -3.73
CA ASP A 153 7.25 9.52 -3.04
C ASP A 153 7.03 8.07 -3.51
N MET A 154 6.26 7.89 -4.58
CA MET A 154 5.98 6.59 -5.17
C MET A 154 7.05 6.26 -6.22
N ASP A 155 7.94 5.32 -5.90
CA ASP A 155 9.03 4.92 -6.80
C ASP A 155 8.63 3.87 -7.83
N ASP A 156 7.72 2.98 -7.44
CA ASP A 156 7.21 1.83 -8.20
C ASP A 156 5.68 1.81 -8.27
N ILE A 157 5.14 0.96 -9.14
CA ILE A 157 3.70 0.78 -9.34
C ILE A 157 3.08 0.16 -8.06
N PRO A 158 1.90 0.62 -7.61
CA PRO A 158 1.24 0.07 -6.42
C PRO A 158 0.81 -1.39 -6.63
N GLN A 159 0.79 -2.15 -5.54
CA GLN A 159 0.34 -3.56 -5.55
C GLN A 159 -1.19 -3.69 -5.42
N ALA A 160 -1.86 -2.68 -4.89
CA ALA A 160 -3.31 -2.64 -4.82
C ALA A 160 -3.84 -1.21 -5.00
N LEU A 161 -5.07 -1.10 -5.49
CA LEU A 161 -5.76 0.17 -5.67
C LEU A 161 -6.99 0.22 -4.75
N PHE A 162 -7.12 1.27 -3.95
CA PHE A 162 -8.35 1.58 -3.22
C PHE A 162 -9.06 2.76 -3.86
N VAL A 163 -10.29 2.56 -4.34
CA VAL A 163 -11.04 3.55 -5.13
C VAL A 163 -12.34 3.94 -4.46
N VAL A 164 -12.59 5.25 -4.37
CA VAL A 164 -13.90 5.80 -3.98
C VAL A 164 -14.64 6.25 -5.25
N ASP A 165 -15.84 5.71 -5.47
CA ASP A 165 -16.67 5.92 -6.66
C ASP A 165 -16.01 5.38 -7.95
N ALA A 166 -16.22 4.08 -8.21
CA ALA A 166 -15.69 3.41 -9.40
C ALA A 166 -16.22 3.98 -10.73
N LYS A 167 -17.36 4.69 -10.72
CA LYS A 167 -17.93 5.32 -11.91
C LYS A 167 -17.21 6.63 -12.25
N GLN A 168 -16.82 7.40 -11.24
CA GLN A 168 -16.01 8.60 -11.45
C GLN A 168 -14.57 8.22 -11.84
N GLU A 169 -14.02 7.16 -11.24
CA GLU A 169 -12.62 6.73 -11.43
C GLU A 169 -12.46 5.55 -12.42
N GLN A 170 -13.33 5.45 -13.42
CA GLN A 170 -13.30 4.33 -14.39
C GLN A 170 -11.95 4.19 -15.11
N ILE A 171 -11.23 5.29 -15.32
CA ILE A 171 -9.91 5.26 -15.99
C ILE A 171 -8.90 4.56 -15.09
N ALA A 172 -8.90 4.87 -13.79
CA ALA A 172 -8.01 4.23 -12.81
C ALA A 172 -8.26 2.72 -12.73
N VAL A 173 -9.54 2.33 -12.62
CA VAL A 173 -9.95 0.92 -12.59
C VAL A 173 -9.54 0.17 -13.86
N LYS A 174 -9.75 0.77 -15.05
CA LYS A 174 -9.35 0.16 -16.33
C LYS A 174 -7.83 0.00 -16.46
N GLU A 175 -7.07 0.99 -16.01
CA GLU A 175 -5.61 0.91 -16.03
C GLU A 175 -5.08 -0.16 -15.07
N ALA A 176 -5.64 -0.23 -13.85
CA ALA A 176 -5.30 -1.26 -12.88
C ALA A 176 -5.58 -2.66 -13.41
N ASN A 177 -6.78 -2.88 -13.95
CA ASN A 177 -7.16 -4.17 -14.55
C ASN A 177 -6.26 -4.58 -15.72
N LYS A 178 -5.81 -3.61 -16.53
CA LYS A 178 -4.89 -3.90 -17.64
C LYS A 178 -3.52 -4.39 -17.17
N LEU A 179 -3.08 -3.93 -16.00
CA LEU A 179 -1.82 -4.32 -15.39
C LEU A 179 -1.95 -5.51 -14.43
N GLY A 180 -3.17 -6.00 -14.18
CA GLY A 180 -3.44 -7.05 -13.21
C GLY A 180 -3.32 -6.60 -11.75
N ILE A 181 -3.44 -5.29 -11.50
CA ILE A 181 -3.41 -4.74 -10.13
C ILE A 181 -4.81 -4.92 -9.53
N PRO A 182 -4.93 -5.62 -8.38
CA PRO A 182 -6.21 -5.83 -7.72
C PRO A 182 -6.85 -4.52 -7.24
N VAL A 183 -8.16 -4.41 -7.45
CA VAL A 183 -8.95 -3.21 -7.15
C VAL A 183 -9.92 -3.48 -6.01
N VAL A 184 -9.80 -2.68 -4.95
CA VAL A 184 -10.75 -2.55 -3.85
C VAL A 184 -11.53 -1.26 -4.06
N ALA A 185 -12.87 -1.30 -4.10
CA ALA A 185 -13.63 -0.08 -4.35
C ALA A 185 -14.95 0.02 -3.57
N ILE A 186 -15.31 1.25 -3.22
CA ILE A 186 -16.65 1.60 -2.75
C ILE A 186 -17.55 1.72 -3.97
N VAL A 187 -18.61 0.91 -4.00
CA VAL A 187 -19.52 0.80 -5.15
C VAL A 187 -20.94 1.13 -4.71
N ASP A 188 -21.48 2.25 -5.19
CA ASP A 188 -22.89 2.59 -5.04
C ASP A 188 -23.73 1.89 -6.15
N THR A 189 -25.04 1.88 -5.96
CA THR A 189 -26.09 1.41 -6.86
C THR A 189 -26.00 1.86 -8.32
N ASN A 190 -25.32 2.97 -8.63
CA ASN A 190 -25.15 3.49 -10.00
C ASN A 190 -23.86 3.00 -10.70
N CYS A 191 -22.96 2.31 -9.98
CA CYS A 191 -21.66 1.87 -10.46
C CYS A 191 -21.75 0.46 -11.08
N ASP A 192 -20.80 0.13 -11.97
CA ASP A 192 -20.63 -1.24 -12.47
C ASP A 192 -19.66 -1.98 -11.53
N PRO A 193 -20.06 -3.10 -10.92
CA PRO A 193 -19.16 -3.90 -10.07
C PRO A 193 -18.12 -4.69 -10.88
N ASP A 194 -18.24 -4.76 -12.21
CA ASP A 194 -17.32 -5.53 -13.03
C ASP A 194 -15.93 -4.89 -13.08
N GLY A 195 -14.89 -5.72 -12.99
CA GLY A 195 -13.50 -5.27 -12.95
C GLY A 195 -13.09 -4.70 -11.60
N ILE A 196 -13.83 -5.01 -10.53
CA ILE A 196 -13.46 -4.72 -9.15
C ILE A 196 -13.37 -6.06 -8.42
N ASP A 197 -12.20 -6.41 -7.92
CA ASP A 197 -11.96 -7.69 -7.26
C ASP A 197 -12.62 -7.74 -5.87
N TYR A 198 -12.52 -6.62 -5.14
CA TYR A 198 -13.06 -6.48 -3.79
C TYR A 198 -14.08 -5.35 -3.74
N VAL A 199 -15.32 -5.71 -4.04
CA VAL A 199 -16.47 -4.78 -4.03
C VAL A 199 -16.91 -4.50 -2.59
N ILE A 200 -16.97 -3.23 -2.20
CA ILE A 200 -17.54 -2.76 -0.95
C ILE A 200 -18.84 -1.99 -1.27
N PRO A 201 -20.03 -2.62 -1.18
CA PRO A 201 -21.27 -1.93 -1.44
C PRO A 201 -21.51 -0.84 -0.40
N GLY A 202 -21.64 0.41 -0.83
CA GLY A 202 -21.83 1.52 0.09
C GLY A 202 -22.04 2.87 -0.60
N ASN A 203 -22.48 3.83 0.20
CA ASN A 203 -22.69 5.22 -0.21
C ASN A 203 -21.35 5.92 -0.50
N ASP A 204 -21.22 6.46 -1.72
CA ASP A 204 -20.05 7.23 -2.15
C ASP A 204 -20.29 8.76 -2.20
N ASP A 205 -21.47 9.23 -1.81
CA ASP A 205 -21.84 10.64 -1.76
C ASP A 205 -21.72 11.24 -0.35
N ALA A 206 -21.88 10.41 0.70
CA ALA A 206 -21.84 10.88 2.08
C ALA A 206 -20.40 10.90 2.62
N ILE A 207 -19.94 12.09 3.04
CA ILE A 207 -18.59 12.30 3.63
C ILE A 207 -18.37 11.34 4.82
N ARG A 208 -19.38 11.16 5.69
CA ARG A 208 -19.27 10.26 6.86
C ARG A 208 -19.10 8.80 6.45
N ALA A 209 -19.78 8.36 5.40
CA ALA A 209 -19.69 6.99 4.89
C ALA A 209 -18.30 6.72 4.29
N ILE A 210 -17.83 7.62 3.41
CA ILE A 210 -16.52 7.54 2.79
C ILE A 210 -15.44 7.54 3.87
N ARG A 211 -15.47 8.51 4.80
CA ARG A 211 -14.49 8.60 5.88
C ARG A 211 -14.45 7.35 6.75
N LEU A 212 -15.61 6.79 7.12
CA LEU A 212 -15.66 5.56 7.91
C LEU A 212 -15.00 4.38 7.19
N ILE A 213 -15.27 4.21 5.89
CA ILE A 213 -14.68 3.10 5.12
C ILE A 213 -13.18 3.35 4.91
N THR A 214 -12.80 4.54 4.44
CA THR A 214 -11.41 4.89 4.15
C THR A 214 -10.52 4.81 5.40
N SER A 215 -10.97 5.32 6.55
CA SER A 215 -10.22 5.21 7.82
C SER A 215 -9.97 3.77 8.24
N ARG A 216 -10.94 2.87 7.99
CA ARG A 216 -10.81 1.45 8.33
C ARG A 216 -9.90 0.72 7.35
N ILE A 217 -9.89 1.11 6.08
CA ILE A 217 -8.89 0.62 5.13
C ILE A 217 -7.48 1.13 5.50
N ALA A 218 -7.35 2.38 5.97
CA ALA A 218 -6.09 2.89 6.48
C ALA A 218 -5.64 2.15 7.76
N ASP A 219 -6.56 1.82 8.68
CA ASP A 219 -6.26 0.94 9.83
C ASP A 219 -5.72 -0.42 9.35
N ALA A 220 -6.30 -1.00 8.29
CA ALA A 220 -5.86 -2.27 7.71
C ALA A 220 -4.42 -2.20 7.19
N VAL A 221 -4.08 -1.11 6.51
CA VAL A 221 -2.72 -0.86 6.01
C VAL A 221 -1.72 -0.77 7.16
N ILE A 222 -2.06 -0.04 8.23
CA ILE A 222 -1.19 0.11 9.40
C ILE A 222 -0.99 -1.25 10.09
N GLU A 223 -2.07 -2.04 10.26
CA GLU A 223 -1.97 -3.39 10.82
C GLU A 223 -1.05 -4.29 9.97
N GLY A 224 -1.19 -4.26 8.64
CA GLY A 224 -0.31 -5.02 7.75
C GLY A 224 1.14 -4.56 7.82
N ARG A 225 1.40 -3.24 7.83
CA ARG A 225 2.76 -2.70 7.97
C ARG A 225 3.43 -3.11 9.28
N ASN A 226 2.72 -3.08 10.40
CA ASN A 226 3.27 -3.53 11.68
C ASN A 226 3.71 -5.00 11.61
N LYS A 227 2.91 -5.87 10.96
CA LYS A 227 3.28 -7.29 10.75
C LYS A 227 4.51 -7.44 9.86
N TYR A 228 4.63 -6.60 8.84
CA TYR A 228 5.81 -6.58 7.96
C TYR A 228 7.07 -6.18 8.73
N GLU A 229 6.99 -5.15 9.58
CA GLU A 229 8.10 -4.70 10.43
C GLU A 229 8.50 -5.76 11.46
N GLU A 230 7.52 -6.42 12.10
CA GLU A 230 7.76 -7.53 13.02
C GLU A 230 8.44 -8.73 12.31
N ALA A 231 8.04 -9.04 11.09
CA ALA A 231 8.64 -10.10 10.28
C ALA A 231 10.09 -9.78 9.91
N LEU A 232 10.37 -8.54 9.49
CA LEU A 232 11.71 -8.05 9.20
C LEU A 232 12.62 -8.12 10.44
N GLN A 233 12.13 -7.69 11.60
CA GLN A 233 12.87 -7.77 12.86
C GLN A 233 13.21 -9.22 13.23
N ALA A 234 12.24 -10.12 13.09
CA ALA A 234 12.44 -11.54 13.37
C ALA A 234 13.43 -12.22 12.40
N GLU A 235 13.54 -11.75 11.15
CA GLU A 235 14.57 -12.21 10.22
C GLU A 235 15.96 -11.68 10.60
N THR A 236 16.08 -10.39 10.94
CA THR A 236 17.35 -9.82 11.40
C THR A 236 17.86 -10.45 12.70
N ASP A 237 16.96 -10.80 13.63
CA ASP A 237 17.34 -11.48 14.88
C ASP A 237 17.79 -12.93 14.62
N LYS A 238 17.25 -13.60 13.60
CA LYS A 238 17.68 -14.94 13.19
C LYS A 238 19.02 -14.93 12.46
N GLU A 239 19.29 -13.91 11.65
CA GLU A 239 20.58 -13.74 10.98
C GLU A 239 21.68 -13.37 12.00
N ALA A 240 21.39 -12.48 12.96
CA ALA A 240 22.31 -12.17 14.06
C ALA A 240 22.56 -13.34 15.02
N GLY A 241 21.57 -14.22 15.22
CA GLY A 241 21.73 -15.47 15.97
C GLY A 241 22.42 -16.60 15.19
N GLY A 242 22.53 -16.49 13.86
CA GLY A 242 23.18 -17.47 12.99
C GLY A 242 24.70 -17.29 12.88
N GLU A 243 25.20 -16.07 12.99
CA GLU A 243 26.65 -15.80 13.02
C GLU A 243 27.30 -16.29 14.33
N GLY A 244 26.57 -16.29 15.45
CA GLY A 244 27.07 -16.81 16.73
C GLY A 244 27.22 -18.34 16.79
N VAL A 245 26.50 -19.10 15.97
CA VAL A 245 26.61 -20.57 15.93
C VAL A 245 27.68 -21.05 14.96
N GLN A 246 28.00 -20.26 13.92
CA GLN A 246 29.10 -20.59 13.01
C GLN A 246 30.48 -20.30 13.63
N GLU A 247 30.60 -19.33 14.53
CA GLU A 247 31.86 -19.06 15.23
C GLU A 247 32.13 -20.14 16.32
N GLU A 248 31.12 -20.57 17.09
CA GLU A 248 31.28 -21.66 18.07
C GLU A 248 31.51 -23.03 17.42
N ALA A 249 30.83 -23.35 16.29
CA ALA A 249 31.03 -24.62 15.59
C ALA A 249 32.36 -24.69 14.81
N SER A 250 32.95 -23.54 14.44
CA SER A 250 34.28 -23.50 13.81
C SER A 250 35.41 -23.50 14.85
N LEU A 251 35.17 -23.02 16.07
CA LEU A 251 36.09 -23.13 17.21
C LEU A 251 36.15 -24.57 17.77
N GLU A 252 35.01 -25.24 17.97
CA GLU A 252 35.00 -26.65 18.44
C GLU A 252 35.58 -27.64 17.40
N GLY A 253 35.43 -27.33 16.10
CA GLY A 253 36.04 -28.11 15.02
C GLY A 253 37.56 -27.93 14.88
N GLN A 254 38.11 -26.84 15.42
CA GLN A 254 39.56 -26.60 15.46
C GLN A 254 40.21 -27.20 16.71
N GLU A 255 39.59 -27.10 17.88
CA GLU A 255 40.13 -27.68 19.13
C GLU A 255 40.19 -29.22 19.08
N THR A 256 39.17 -29.88 18.48
CA THR A 256 39.19 -31.34 18.28
C THR A 256 40.23 -31.79 17.26
N SER A 257 40.68 -30.91 16.36
CA SER A 257 41.74 -31.23 15.38
C SER A 257 43.15 -31.05 15.95
N SER A 258 43.35 -30.17 16.94
CA SER A 258 44.65 -29.97 17.59
C SER A 258 44.93 -31.01 18.67
N GLU A 259 43.93 -31.46 19.42
CA GLU A 259 44.13 -32.51 20.43
C GLU A 259 44.48 -33.87 19.80
N VAL A 260 43.89 -34.21 18.65
CA VAL A 260 44.23 -35.46 17.95
C VAL A 260 45.64 -35.37 17.33
N ALA A 261 46.08 -34.18 16.90
CA ALA A 261 47.41 -33.99 16.31
C ALA A 261 48.55 -34.03 17.35
N ASP A 262 48.32 -33.57 18.57
CA ASP A 262 49.31 -33.66 19.65
C ASP A 262 49.44 -35.09 20.23
N GLU A 263 48.37 -35.90 20.19
CA GLU A 263 48.43 -37.29 20.66
C GLU A 263 49.16 -38.23 19.67
N VAL A 264 49.07 -38.00 18.35
CA VAL A 264 49.90 -38.75 17.36
C VAL A 264 51.37 -38.31 17.34
N ALA A 265 51.67 -37.02 17.59
CA ALA A 265 53.05 -36.55 17.65
C ALA A 265 53.82 -37.07 18.88
N ALA A 266 53.13 -37.25 20.02
CA ALA A 266 53.74 -37.82 21.23
C ALA A 266 54.04 -39.33 21.12
N ALA A 267 53.33 -40.06 20.24
CA ALA A 267 53.56 -41.48 19.98
C ALA A 267 54.76 -41.74 19.04
N GLU A 268 55.03 -40.85 18.08
CA GLU A 268 56.16 -41.02 17.14
C GLU A 268 57.52 -40.70 17.78
N VAL A 269 57.58 -39.79 18.77
CA VAL A 269 58.85 -39.42 19.44
C VAL A 269 59.36 -40.51 20.40
N GLN A 270 58.49 -41.41 20.87
CA GLN A 270 58.92 -42.55 21.70
C GLN A 270 59.47 -43.73 20.89
N ASP A 271 59.18 -43.81 19.58
CA ASP A 271 59.64 -44.92 18.72
C ASP A 271 60.99 -44.62 18.01
N GLU A 272 61.40 -43.34 17.93
CA GLU A 272 62.72 -42.95 17.41
C GLU A 272 63.84 -42.99 18.47
N ALA A 273 63.53 -42.79 19.76
CA ALA A 273 64.52 -42.89 20.85
C ALA A 273 64.93 -44.34 21.19
N ALA A 274 64.22 -45.35 20.68
CA ALA A 274 64.56 -46.77 20.87
C ALA A 274 65.45 -47.36 19.75
N LYS A 275 65.80 -46.59 18.71
CA LYS A 275 66.62 -47.05 17.57
C LYS A 275 68.03 -46.49 17.49
N GLU A 276 68.46 -45.66 18.46
CA GLU A 276 69.84 -45.13 18.52
C GLU A 276 70.74 -45.77 19.61
N GLU A 277 70.32 -46.87 20.25
CA GLU A 277 71.17 -47.65 21.18
C GLU A 277 71.50 -49.08 20.68
N GLN A 278 71.37 -49.32 19.37
CA GLN A 278 71.96 -50.48 18.69
C GLN A 278 72.50 -50.09 17.31
N ALA A 279 73.58 -49.31 17.30
CA ALA A 279 74.51 -49.20 16.17
C ALA A 279 75.93 -49.02 16.71
#